data_AF-A0AAF0AIT9-F1
#
_entry.id   AF-A0AAF0AIT9-F1
#
_cell.length_a   1.000
_cell.length_b   1.000
_cell.length_c   1.000
_cell.angle_alpha   90.00
_cell.angle_beta   90.00
_cell.angle_gamma   90.00
#
_symmetry.space_group_name_H-M   'P 1'
#
loop_
_entity.id
_entity.type
_entity.pdbx_description
1 polymer ?
#
loop_
_entity_poly.entity_id
_entity_poly.type
_entity_poly.pdbx_seq_one_letter_code
_entity_poly.pdbx_strand_id
1 'polypeptide(L)'
;MTKTAWNVDKVSLKAKRASISFVKTIFKYLAILVMGFTGGVFAPLFLSRYVGAQVTEVADAFSIANTYIIFTTLFFVGVTVIMAALGYVITQQLALSKGEHERQALNDIGVKLSKDEQVGIELINQLLTNPDVLRHIEAQMGDKVEQVVRERSAAAERKSERLAQQAGEAQQEAEQLNGFFNS
;
A
#
# COMPACT_ATOMS: atom_id res chain seq x y z
N MET A 1 18.43 14.63 -0.05
CA MET A 1 17.25 13.96 0.54
C MET A 1 16.88 12.62 -0.15
N THR A 2 17.84 11.85 -0.70
CA THR A 2 17.54 10.70 -1.58
C THR A 2 17.86 9.31 -1.02
N LYS A 3 18.55 9.21 0.12
CA LYS A 3 18.97 7.90 0.69
C LYS A 3 17.87 7.17 1.47
N THR A 4 16.89 7.88 2.00
CA THR A 4 15.82 7.29 2.82
C THR A 4 14.73 6.64 1.97
N ALA A 5 14.32 7.27 0.86
CA ALA A 5 13.30 6.73 -0.05
C ALA A 5 13.70 5.37 -0.66
N TRP A 6 14.97 5.23 -1.06
CA TRP A 6 15.47 3.99 -1.68
C TRP A 6 15.54 2.79 -0.72
N ASN A 7 15.65 3.03 0.59
CA ASN A 7 15.74 1.97 1.58
C ASN A 7 14.36 1.41 1.95
N VAL A 8 13.32 2.26 1.94
CA VAL A 8 11.93 1.85 2.23
C VAL A 8 11.38 0.93 1.13
N ASP A 9 11.69 1.20 -0.14
CA ASP A 9 11.23 0.36 -1.26
C ASP A 9 11.89 -1.02 -1.28
N LYS A 10 13.16 -1.13 -0.88
CA LYS A 10 13.83 -2.43 -0.79
C LYS A 10 13.28 -3.31 0.35
N VAL A 11 12.93 -2.69 1.47
CA VAL A 11 12.34 -3.39 2.61
C VAL A 11 10.94 -3.88 2.26
N SER A 12 10.12 -3.05 1.59
CA SER A 12 8.77 -3.44 1.15
C SER A 12 8.80 -4.55 0.09
N LEU A 13 9.73 -4.49 -0.86
CA LEU A 13 9.91 -5.53 -1.89
C LEU A 13 10.40 -6.86 -1.32
N LYS A 14 11.30 -6.83 -0.32
CA LYS A 14 11.73 -8.05 0.39
C LYS A 14 10.60 -8.69 1.17
N ALA A 15 9.79 -7.89 1.88
CA ALA A 15 8.63 -8.38 2.62
C ALA A 15 7.57 -8.99 1.67
N LYS A 16 7.27 -8.33 0.54
CA LYS A 16 6.35 -8.84 -0.49
C LYS A 16 6.85 -10.16 -1.09
N ARG A 17 8.15 -10.26 -1.40
CA ARG A 17 8.78 -11.48 -1.94
C ARG A 17 8.77 -12.64 -0.94
N ALA A 18 9.04 -12.39 0.33
CA ALA A 18 9.00 -13.39 1.40
C ALA A 18 7.57 -13.93 1.63
N SER A 19 6.57 -13.04 1.65
CA SER A 19 5.16 -13.42 1.75
C SER A 19 4.72 -14.32 0.57
N ILE A 20 5.09 -13.97 -0.66
CA ILE A 20 4.77 -14.80 -1.84
C ILE A 20 5.42 -16.19 -1.76
N SER A 21 6.67 -16.27 -1.29
CA SER A 21 7.33 -17.59 -1.11
C SER A 21 6.68 -18.44 -0.03
N PHE A 22 6.20 -17.82 1.05
CA PHE A 22 5.51 -18.50 2.14
C PHE A 22 4.14 -19.04 1.70
N VAL A 23 3.36 -18.24 0.97
CA VAL A 23 2.06 -18.65 0.40
C VAL A 23 2.24 -19.82 -0.57
N LYS A 24 3.25 -19.78 -1.45
CA LYS A 24 3.55 -20.90 -2.36
C LYS A 24 3.88 -22.19 -1.62
N THR A 25 4.61 -22.08 -0.51
CA THR A 25 4.97 -23.22 0.34
C THR A 25 3.73 -23.83 0.99
N ILE A 26 2.86 -23.00 1.58
CA ILE A 26 1.57 -23.44 2.13
C ILE A 26 0.71 -24.10 1.05
N PHE A 27 0.60 -23.49 -0.12
CA PHE A 27 -0.21 -24.03 -1.22
C PHE A 27 0.29 -25.39 -1.70
N LYS A 28 1.62 -25.60 -1.73
CA LYS A 28 2.22 -26.90 -2.05
C LYS A 28 1.81 -27.96 -1.03
N TYR A 29 1.90 -27.66 0.27
CA TYR A 29 1.48 -28.60 1.31
C TYR A 29 -0.03 -28.84 1.29
N LEU A 30 -0.83 -27.81 1.02
CA LEU A 30 -2.27 -27.93 0.84
C LEU A 30 -2.61 -28.84 -0.35
N ALA A 31 -1.91 -28.69 -1.49
CA ALA A 31 -2.14 -29.52 -2.66
C ALA A 31 -1.81 -31.00 -2.39
N ILE A 32 -0.72 -31.28 -1.68
CA ILE A 32 -0.36 -32.64 -1.25
C ILE A 32 -1.43 -33.20 -0.30
N LEU A 33 -1.86 -32.40 0.68
CA LEU A 33 -2.92 -32.77 1.63
C LEU A 33 -4.22 -33.09 0.90
N VAL A 34 -4.65 -32.25 -0.03
CA VAL A 34 -5.89 -32.44 -0.80
C VAL A 34 -5.79 -33.67 -1.70
N MET A 35 -4.68 -33.89 -2.41
CA MET A 35 -4.50 -35.12 -3.21
C MET A 35 -4.50 -36.39 -2.36
N GLY A 36 -3.84 -36.37 -1.19
CA GLY A 36 -3.84 -37.49 -0.27
C GLY A 36 -5.22 -37.75 0.35
N PHE A 37 -5.92 -36.68 0.72
CA PHE A 37 -7.26 -36.75 1.29
C PHE A 37 -8.29 -37.24 0.27
N THR A 38 -8.31 -36.69 -0.95
CA THR A 38 -9.21 -37.17 -2.00
C THR A 38 -8.88 -38.61 -2.38
N GLY A 39 -7.59 -38.95 -2.56
CA GLY A 39 -7.17 -40.33 -2.80
C GLY A 39 -7.66 -41.30 -1.72
N GLY A 40 -7.50 -40.95 -0.44
CA GLY A 40 -7.93 -41.79 0.69
C GLY A 40 -9.46 -41.92 0.81
N VAL A 41 -10.21 -40.86 0.52
CA VAL A 41 -11.69 -40.86 0.55
C VAL A 41 -12.29 -41.63 -0.62
N PHE A 42 -11.69 -41.53 -1.82
CA PHE A 42 -12.18 -42.20 -3.02
C PHE A 42 -11.67 -43.64 -3.16
N ALA A 43 -10.56 -44.01 -2.52
CA ALA A 43 -9.99 -45.36 -2.60
C ALA A 43 -11.00 -46.48 -2.28
N PRO A 44 -11.85 -46.40 -1.22
CA PRO A 44 -12.86 -47.42 -0.94
C PRO A 44 -13.92 -47.56 -2.03
N LEU A 45 -14.28 -46.48 -2.72
CA LEU A 45 -15.25 -46.51 -3.83
C LEU A 45 -14.66 -47.23 -5.05
N PHE A 46 -13.37 -46.99 -5.33
CA PHE A 46 -12.66 -47.74 -6.38
C PHE A 46 -12.49 -49.21 -5.99
N LEU A 47 -12.02 -49.49 -4.77
CA LEU A 47 -11.83 -50.86 -4.25
C LEU A 47 -13.15 -51.64 -4.22
N SER A 48 -14.25 -51.01 -3.83
CA SER A 48 -15.59 -51.64 -3.82
C SER A 48 -16.06 -52.07 -5.21
N ARG A 49 -15.65 -51.37 -6.28
CA ARG A 49 -15.99 -51.75 -7.65
C ARG A 49 -15.19 -52.94 -8.18
N TYR A 50 -13.97 -53.15 -7.69
CA TYR A 50 -13.09 -54.24 -8.12
C TYR A 50 -13.13 -55.46 -7.19
N VAL A 51 -13.40 -55.26 -5.90
CA VAL A 51 -13.43 -56.28 -4.86
C VAL A 51 -14.87 -56.36 -4.34
N GLY A 52 -15.65 -57.27 -4.90
CA GLY A 52 -17.03 -57.51 -4.46
C GLY A 52 -17.05 -58.17 -3.07
N ALA A 53 -16.99 -57.37 -2.01
CA ALA A 53 -17.10 -57.86 -0.64
C ALA A 53 -18.56 -58.27 -0.35
N GLN A 54 -18.80 -59.55 -0.04
CA GLN A 54 -20.09 -60.04 0.45
C GLN A 54 -20.07 -60.09 1.98
N VAL A 55 -21.07 -59.45 2.59
CA VAL A 55 -21.28 -59.49 4.04
C VAL A 55 -21.91 -60.84 4.38
N THR A 56 -21.18 -61.70 5.10
CA THR A 56 -21.61 -63.08 5.34
C THR A 56 -22.06 -63.29 6.79
N GLU A 57 -21.56 -62.48 7.73
CA GLU A 57 -21.90 -62.58 9.15
C GLU A 57 -22.41 -61.27 9.78
N VAL A 58 -23.18 -61.37 10.86
CA VAL A 58 -23.68 -60.22 11.63
C VAL A 58 -22.52 -59.44 12.27
N ALA A 59 -21.42 -60.12 12.61
CA ALA A 59 -20.20 -59.49 13.12
C ALA A 59 -19.57 -58.53 12.09
N ASP A 60 -19.64 -58.86 10.79
CA ASP A 60 -19.17 -57.99 9.72
C ASP A 60 -19.97 -56.68 9.67
N ALA A 61 -21.29 -56.76 9.91
CA ALA A 61 -22.16 -55.57 9.90
C ALA A 61 -21.79 -54.56 10.99
N PHE A 62 -21.47 -55.02 12.21
CA PHE A 62 -21.00 -54.15 13.29
C PHE A 62 -19.64 -53.51 12.99
N SER A 63 -18.71 -54.29 12.42
CA SER A 63 -17.40 -53.80 12.00
C SER A 63 -17.51 -52.72 10.91
N ILE A 64 -18.35 -52.96 9.89
CA ILE A 64 -18.62 -52.01 8.80
C ILE A 64 -19.23 -50.71 9.34
N ALA A 65 -20.20 -50.80 10.24
CA ALA A 65 -20.84 -49.62 10.83
C ALA A 65 -19.84 -48.74 11.62
N ASN A 66 -19.00 -49.36 12.45
CA ASN A 66 -17.97 -48.63 13.20
C ASN A 66 -16.95 -47.96 12.28
N THR A 67 -16.54 -48.66 11.22
CA THR A 67 -15.60 -48.12 10.22
C THR A 67 -16.22 -46.95 9.45
N TYR A 68 -17.52 -47.00 9.16
CA TYR A 68 -18.25 -45.92 8.49
C TYR A 68 -18.38 -44.66 9.35
N ILE A 69 -18.64 -44.81 10.66
CA ILE A 69 -18.68 -43.67 11.60
C ILE A 69 -17.31 -42.99 11.67
N ILE A 70 -16.23 -43.77 11.80
CA ILE A 70 -14.87 -43.22 11.84
C ILE A 70 -14.51 -42.57 10.50
N PHE A 71 -14.91 -43.17 9.37
CA PHE A 71 -14.66 -42.61 8.04
C PHE A 71 -15.34 -41.26 7.83
N THR A 72 -16.62 -41.13 8.17
CA THR A 72 -17.38 -39.88 8.00
C THR A 72 -16.85 -38.76 8.90
N THR A 73 -16.45 -39.07 10.14
CA THR A 73 -15.83 -38.08 11.04
C THR A 73 -14.46 -37.61 10.53
N LEU A 74 -13.59 -38.52 10.07
CA LEU A 74 -12.33 -38.15 9.43
C LEU A 74 -12.54 -37.32 8.16
N PHE A 75 -13.58 -37.62 7.39
CA PHE A 75 -13.96 -36.83 6.22
C PHE A 75 -14.33 -35.39 6.62
N PHE A 76 -15.20 -35.21 7.61
CA PHE A 76 -15.58 -33.89 8.11
C PHE A 76 -14.40 -33.10 8.66
N VAL A 77 -13.52 -33.74 9.43
CA VAL A 77 -12.31 -33.10 9.96
C VAL A 77 -11.38 -32.66 8.82
N GLY A 78 -11.16 -33.52 7.82
CA GLY A 78 -10.33 -33.20 6.66
C GLY A 78 -10.86 -32.01 5.85
N VAL A 79 -12.16 -32.01 5.56
CA VAL A 79 -12.82 -30.87 4.88
C VAL A 79 -12.69 -29.59 5.70
N THR A 80 -12.87 -29.67 7.03
CA THR A 80 -12.75 -28.51 7.92
C THR A 80 -11.33 -27.92 7.92
N VAL A 81 -10.30 -28.76 7.96
CA VAL A 81 -8.90 -28.32 7.88
C VAL A 81 -8.60 -27.63 6.54
N ILE A 82 -9.10 -28.19 5.43
CA ILE A 82 -8.95 -27.59 4.09
C ILE A 82 -9.65 -26.23 4.05
N MET A 83 -10.88 -26.13 4.54
CA MET A 83 -11.62 -24.86 4.62
C MET A 83 -10.92 -23.81 5.48
N ALA A 84 -10.39 -24.21 6.64
CA ALA A 84 -9.64 -23.31 7.52
C ALA A 84 -8.38 -22.76 6.82
N ALA A 85 -7.64 -23.61 6.12
CA ALA A 85 -6.45 -23.18 5.39
C ALA A 85 -6.79 -22.25 4.21
N LEU A 86 -7.88 -22.52 3.48
CA LEU A 86 -8.37 -21.61 2.43
C LEU A 86 -8.81 -20.26 3.00
N GLY A 87 -9.55 -20.27 4.12
CA GLY A 87 -9.96 -19.05 4.82
C GLY A 87 -8.77 -18.21 5.29
N TYR A 88 -7.71 -18.85 5.76
CA TYR A 88 -6.46 -18.18 6.13
C TYR A 88 -5.81 -17.48 4.93
N VAL A 89 -5.70 -18.17 3.79
CA VAL A 89 -5.11 -17.61 2.56
C VAL A 89 -5.94 -16.41 2.07
N ILE A 90 -7.27 -16.52 2.06
CA ILE A 90 -8.16 -15.42 1.66
C ILE A 90 -7.99 -14.22 2.60
N THR A 91 -7.98 -14.46 3.90
CA THR A 91 -7.81 -13.40 4.90
C THR A 91 -6.48 -12.69 4.73
N GLN A 92 -5.41 -13.43 4.45
CA GLN A 92 -4.09 -12.85 4.18
C GLN A 92 -4.07 -12.03 2.89
N GLN A 93 -4.73 -12.50 1.83
CA GLN A 93 -4.86 -11.73 0.59
C GLN A 93 -5.67 -10.44 0.80
N LEU A 94 -6.76 -10.50 1.57
CA LEU A 94 -7.56 -9.32 1.93
C LEU A 94 -6.76 -8.33 2.79
N ALA A 95 -5.94 -8.81 3.72
CA ALA A 95 -5.09 -7.95 4.53
C ALA A 95 -4.05 -7.21 3.67
N LEU A 96 -3.46 -7.91 2.70
CA LEU A 96 -2.51 -7.31 1.76
C LEU A 96 -3.18 -6.33 0.78
N SER A 97 -4.39 -6.65 0.29
CA SER A 97 -5.07 -5.80 -0.70
C SER A 97 -5.58 -4.49 -0.10
N LYS A 98 -5.95 -4.45 1.19
CA LYS A 98 -6.42 -3.22 1.86
C LYS A 98 -5.41 -2.07 1.75
N GLY A 99 -4.13 -2.32 2.00
CA GLY A 99 -3.10 -1.28 1.92
C GLY A 99 -2.83 -0.83 0.47
N GLU A 100 -3.01 -1.72 -0.51
CA GLU A 100 -2.88 -1.39 -1.93
C GLU A 100 -4.08 -0.56 -2.42
N HIS A 101 -5.30 -0.92 -1.99
CA HIS A 101 -6.54 -0.19 -2.30
C HIS A 101 -6.57 1.21 -1.67
N GLU A 102 -6.09 1.36 -0.44
CA GLU A 102 -6.02 2.67 0.23
C GLU A 102 -5.03 3.60 -0.49
N ARG A 103 -3.84 3.09 -0.86
CA ARG A 103 -2.87 3.84 -1.66
C ARG A 103 -3.40 4.20 -3.05
N GLN A 104 -4.10 3.28 -3.68
CA GLN A 104 -4.68 3.50 -5.00
C GLN A 104 -5.80 4.55 -4.93
N ALA A 105 -6.66 4.50 -3.90
CA ALA A 105 -7.68 5.52 -3.68
C ALA A 105 -7.07 6.91 -3.45
N LEU A 106 -5.99 7.02 -2.66
CA LEU A 106 -5.27 8.29 -2.47
C LEU A 106 -4.64 8.79 -3.77
N ASN A 107 -4.08 7.90 -4.59
CA ASN A 107 -3.52 8.26 -5.88
C ASN A 107 -4.61 8.73 -6.86
N ASP A 108 -5.75 8.05 -6.90
CA ASP A 108 -6.89 8.43 -7.74
C ASP A 108 -7.46 9.79 -7.31
N ILE A 109 -7.51 10.07 -6.01
CA ILE A 109 -7.84 11.41 -5.48
C ILE A 109 -6.81 12.43 -5.97
N GLY A 110 -5.50 12.15 -5.87
CA GLY A 110 -4.44 13.03 -6.37
C GLY A 110 -4.52 13.32 -7.87
N VAL A 111 -4.87 12.31 -8.67
CA VAL A 111 -5.08 12.45 -10.12
C VAL A 111 -6.33 13.30 -10.41
N LYS A 112 -7.40 13.16 -9.62
CA LYS A 112 -8.60 13.99 -9.75
C LYS A 112 -8.35 15.44 -9.34
N LEU A 113 -7.63 15.67 -8.24
CA LEU A 113 -7.16 16.99 -7.81
C LEU A 113 -6.34 17.71 -8.89
N SER A 114 -5.56 16.97 -9.67
CA SER A 114 -4.72 17.54 -10.73
C SER A 114 -5.49 17.90 -12.00
N LYS A 115 -6.72 17.41 -12.15
CA LYS A 115 -7.55 17.59 -13.36
C LYS A 115 -8.74 18.51 -13.15
N ASP A 116 -9.21 18.64 -11.91
CA ASP A 116 -10.39 19.43 -11.56
C ASP A 116 -10.11 20.28 -10.31
N GLU A 117 -10.02 21.59 -10.53
CA GLU A 117 -9.73 22.58 -9.50
C GLU A 117 -10.86 22.69 -8.46
N GLN A 118 -12.13 22.50 -8.87
CA GLN A 118 -13.27 22.54 -7.94
C GLN A 118 -13.21 21.39 -6.93
N VAL A 119 -12.85 20.20 -7.38
CA VAL A 119 -12.68 19.02 -6.51
C VAL A 119 -11.56 19.25 -5.50
N GLY A 120 -10.50 19.98 -5.89
CA GLY A 120 -9.42 20.33 -4.98
C GLY A 120 -9.81 21.35 -3.92
N ILE A 121 -10.57 22.38 -4.31
CA ILE A 121 -11.07 23.40 -3.38
C ILE A 121 -12.06 22.78 -2.37
N GLU A 122 -12.96 21.91 -2.83
CA GLU A 122 -13.91 21.16 -1.98
C GLU A 122 -13.16 20.30 -0.95
N LEU A 123 -12.11 19.59 -1.38
CA LEU A 123 -11.30 18.75 -0.49
C LEU A 123 -10.55 19.58 0.56
N ILE A 124 -9.96 20.71 0.17
CA ILE A 124 -9.29 21.62 1.09
C ILE A 124 -10.29 22.17 2.11
N ASN A 125 -11.48 22.60 1.68
CA ASN A 125 -12.51 23.09 2.59
C ASN A 125 -12.95 22.02 3.60
N GLN A 126 -13.11 20.76 3.17
CA GLN A 126 -13.41 19.66 4.08
C GLN A 126 -12.23 19.35 5.03
N LEU A 127 -10.99 19.39 4.54
CA LEU A 127 -9.80 19.19 5.36
C LEU A 127 -9.64 20.30 6.43
N LEU A 128 -9.94 21.56 6.07
CA LEU A 128 -9.92 22.69 6.99
C LEU A 128 -11.03 22.66 8.04
N THR A 129 -12.05 21.81 7.86
CA THR A 129 -13.09 21.58 8.88
C THR A 129 -12.54 20.73 10.05
N ASN A 130 -11.44 20.00 9.85
CA ASN A 130 -10.79 19.24 10.91
C ASN A 130 -9.79 20.13 11.68
N PRO A 131 -10.00 20.37 12.99
CA PRO A 131 -9.17 21.29 13.77
C PRO A 131 -7.71 20.83 13.91
N ASP A 132 -7.42 19.53 13.86
CA ASP A 132 -6.04 19.02 13.90
C ASP A 132 -5.31 19.26 12.59
N VAL A 133 -6.01 19.13 11.46
CA VAL A 133 -5.46 19.43 10.13
C VAL A 133 -5.25 20.93 9.98
N LEU A 134 -6.20 21.75 10.43
CA LEU A 134 -6.08 23.21 10.43
C LEU A 134 -4.86 23.66 11.24
N ARG A 135 -4.68 23.15 12.46
CA ARG A 135 -3.53 23.47 13.31
C ARG A 135 -2.19 23.07 12.67
N HIS A 136 -2.16 21.93 11.96
CA HIS A 136 -0.97 21.49 11.24
C HIS A 136 -0.67 22.39 10.02
N ILE A 137 -1.70 22.80 9.28
CA ILE A 137 -1.58 23.73 8.16
C ILE A 137 -1.15 25.11 8.64
N GLU A 138 -1.70 25.62 9.74
CA GLU A 138 -1.30 26.91 10.32
C GLU A 138 0.18 26.92 10.71
N ALA A 139 0.67 25.84 11.34
CA ALA A 139 2.09 25.70 11.66
C ALA A 139 2.96 25.72 10.40
N GLN A 140 2.59 24.99 9.35
CA GLN A 140 3.35 24.97 8.08
C GLN A 140 3.23 26.25 7.27
N MET A 141 2.08 26.93 7.33
CA MET A 141 1.87 28.22 6.67
C MET A 141 2.70 29.31 7.33
N GLY A 142 2.85 29.30 8.66
CA GLY A 142 3.75 30.22 9.37
C GLY A 142 5.17 30.18 8.79
N ASP A 143 5.74 28.98 8.65
CA ASP A 143 7.08 28.78 8.08
C ASP A 143 7.17 29.23 6.61
N LYS A 144 6.14 28.95 5.81
CA LYS A 144 6.11 29.33 4.38
C LYS A 144 5.94 30.83 4.18
N VAL A 145 5.09 31.47 4.98
CA VAL A 145 4.85 32.90 4.95
C VAL A 145 6.13 33.64 5.37
N GLU A 146 6.81 33.17 6.41
CA GLU A 146 8.08 33.74 6.82
C GLU A 146 9.15 33.60 5.73
N GLN A 147 9.22 32.45 5.06
CA GLN A 147 10.11 32.24 3.92
C GLN A 147 9.84 33.21 2.77
N VAL A 148 8.57 33.37 2.37
CA VAL A 148 8.17 34.27 1.26
C VAL A 148 8.41 35.74 1.62
N VAL A 149 8.17 36.13 2.88
CA VAL A 149 8.44 37.49 3.36
C VAL A 149 9.94 37.79 3.32
N ARG A 150 10.80 36.86 3.78
CA ARG A 150 12.27 37.02 3.70
C ARG A 150 12.78 37.09 2.27
N GLU A 151 12.23 36.29 1.36
CA GLU A 151 12.60 36.36 -0.06
C GLU A 151 12.21 37.70 -0.69
N ARG A 152 11.01 38.22 -0.38
CA ARG A 152 10.56 39.52 -0.87
C ARG A 152 11.33 40.69 -0.28
N SER A 153 11.68 40.66 1.01
CA SER A 153 12.48 41.71 1.64
C SER A 153 13.91 41.74 1.07
N ALA A 154 14.55 40.57 0.93
CA ALA A 154 15.87 40.47 0.31
C ALA A 154 15.87 40.89 -1.17
N ALA A 155 14.79 40.61 -1.91
CA ALA A 155 14.63 41.08 -3.28
C ALA A 155 14.43 42.61 -3.36
N ALA A 156 13.72 43.20 -2.38
CA ALA A 156 13.53 44.64 -2.29
C ALA A 156 14.84 45.39 -1.97
N GLU A 157 15.64 44.88 -1.04
CA GLU A 157 16.96 45.43 -0.67
C GLU A 157 17.94 45.40 -1.86
N ARG A 158 18.02 44.26 -2.57
CA ARG A 158 18.84 44.16 -3.78
C ARG A 158 18.38 45.13 -4.88
N LYS A 159 17.09 45.41 -4.95
CA LYS A 159 16.55 46.37 -5.91
C LYS A 159 16.92 47.80 -5.53
N SER A 160 16.86 48.16 -4.24
CA SER A 160 17.28 49.50 -3.78
C SER A 160 18.79 49.72 -3.94
N GLU A 161 19.62 48.71 -3.67
CA GLU A 161 21.08 48.80 -3.85
C GLU A 161 21.47 49.01 -5.32
N ARG A 162 20.82 48.29 -6.25
CA ARG A 162 21.03 48.48 -7.70
C ARG A 162 20.63 49.88 -8.16
N LEU A 163 19.52 50.40 -7.64
CA LEU A 163 19.07 51.77 -7.96
C LEU A 163 20.03 52.82 -7.39
N ALA A 164 20.58 52.59 -6.19
CA ALA A 164 21.58 53.48 -5.60
C ALA A 164 22.90 53.47 -6.37
N GLN A 165 23.36 52.30 -6.84
CA GLN A 165 24.54 52.17 -7.70
C GLN A 165 24.34 52.87 -9.05
N GLN A 166 23.21 52.64 -9.71
CA GLN A 166 22.88 53.29 -10.98
C GLN A 166 22.76 54.82 -10.83
N ALA A 167 22.21 55.31 -9.72
CA ALA A 167 22.15 56.74 -9.44
C ALA A 167 23.56 57.35 -9.22
N GLY A 168 24.46 56.63 -8.53
CA GLY A 168 25.84 57.04 -8.34
C GLY A 168 26.66 57.05 -9.64
N GLU A 169 26.49 56.03 -10.49
CA GLU A 169 27.11 55.96 -11.81
C GLU A 169 26.63 57.10 -12.72
N ALA A 170 25.33 57.37 -12.74
CA ALA A 170 24.75 58.48 -13.50
C ALA A 170 25.23 59.87 -13.02
N GLN A 171 25.47 60.04 -11.71
CA GLN A 171 26.04 61.28 -11.17
C GLN A 171 27.51 61.46 -11.56
N GLN A 172 28.31 60.40 -11.53
CA GLN A 172 29.70 60.45 -11.96
C GLN A 172 29.83 60.73 -13.46
N GLU A 173 28.95 60.15 -14.28
CA GLU A 173 28.90 60.42 -15.73
C GLU A 173 28.51 61.88 -16.00
N ALA A 174 27.55 62.44 -15.24
CA ALA A 174 27.17 63.85 -15.34
C ALA A 174 28.31 64.80 -14.92
N GLU A 175 29.08 64.48 -13.87
CA GLU A 175 30.24 65.27 -13.44
C GLU A 175 31.40 65.21 -14.45
N GLN A 176 31.66 64.06 -15.06
CA GLN A 176 32.68 63.92 -16.11
C GLN A 176 32.33 64.73 -17.37
N LEU A 177 31.06 64.72 -17.78
CA LEU A 177 30.58 65.53 -18.90
C LEU A 177 30.69 67.02 -18.59
N ASN A 178 30.32 67.47 -17.39
CA ASN A 178 30.46 68.88 -17.00
C ASN A 178 31.93 69.34 -16.92
N GLY A 179 32.84 68.45 -16.48
CA GLY A 179 34.28 68.71 -16.50
C GLY A 179 34.86 68.81 -17.92
N PHE A 180 34.30 68.06 -18.87
CA PHE A 180 34.71 68.09 -20.29
C PHE A 180 34.22 69.34 -21.03
N PHE A 181 33.09 69.92 -20.63
CA PHE A 181 32.55 71.15 -21.25
C PHE A 181 33.13 72.46 -20.67
N ASN A 182 33.75 72.41 -19.48
CA ASN A 182 34.34 73.58 -18.81
C ASN A 182 35.88 73.69 -18.98
N SER A 183 36.48 72.85 -19.82
CA SER A 183 37.90 72.89 -20.22
C SER A 183 38.05 73.33 -21.67
#